data_AF-A0A270B948-F1
#
_entry.id   AF-A0A270B948-F1
#
_cell.length_a   1.000
_cell.length_b   1.000
_cell.length_c   1.000
_cell.angle_alpha   90.00
_cell.angle_beta   90.00
_cell.angle_gamma   90.00
#
_symmetry.space_group_name_H-M   'P 1'
#
loop_
_entity.id
_entity.type
_entity.pdbx_description
1 polymer ?
#
loop_
_entity_poly.entity_id
_entity_poly.type
_entity_poly.pdbx_seq_one_letter_code
_entity_poly.pdbx_strand_id
1 'polypeptide(L)'
;MSERTDNPYDWDILAERSGALRFPAIPAREDVAEEEQSAWDDFKARFEKVRMDKYQLEYRHRIAGGFFGLWCSPRLAAQMTAAGKPAMLQQGKPGSFTAADHEFIDLVLSFDAGHWGLLANHVPFAIASGIPTSTVRALRDGRESELSAADRQVIAFIRGVRDGTVDDAMWAGMVERMGSERGVVELAYFTMHLLMHVRMIQLFDEVQIRPDELEDLLGKLERGEYPLPPVTHHGSPETRPVAAHP
;
A
#
# COMPACT_ATOMS: atom_id res chain seq x y z
N MET A 1 27.21 -28.80 6.82
CA MET A 1 26.72 -27.72 7.71
C MET A 1 27.42 -26.46 7.26
N SER A 2 26.72 -25.62 6.49
CA SER A 2 27.27 -24.37 5.97
C SER A 2 27.34 -23.37 7.11
N GLU A 3 28.53 -22.81 7.36
CA GLU A 3 28.73 -21.72 8.30
C GLU A 3 27.88 -20.52 7.85
N ARG A 4 26.98 -20.07 8.74
CA ARG A 4 26.32 -18.77 8.59
C ARG A 4 27.41 -17.71 8.78
N THR A 5 27.84 -17.12 7.68
CA THR A 5 28.67 -15.91 7.70
C THR A 5 27.89 -14.79 8.39
N ASP A 6 28.51 -14.16 9.39
CA ASP A 6 28.02 -12.96 10.06
C ASP A 6 27.77 -11.86 9.03
N ASN A 7 26.52 -11.73 8.59
CA ASN A 7 26.09 -10.62 7.76
C ASN A 7 25.93 -9.40 8.70
N PRO A 8 26.73 -8.32 8.54
CA PRO A 8 26.75 -7.16 9.44
C PRO A 8 25.47 -6.32 9.39
N TYR A 9 24.52 -6.72 8.58
CA TYR A 9 23.19 -6.15 8.52
C TYR A 9 22.27 -7.05 9.32
N ASP A 10 21.91 -6.57 10.52
CA ASP A 10 20.84 -7.11 11.35
C ASP A 10 19.50 -6.89 10.61
N TRP A 11 19.30 -7.73 9.59
CA TRP A 11 18.13 -7.74 8.72
C TRP A 11 16.97 -8.48 9.41
N ASP A 12 16.76 -8.34 10.72
CA ASP A 12 15.74 -9.11 11.44
C ASP A 12 14.35 -9.05 10.77
N ILE A 13 13.98 -7.94 10.10
CA ILE A 13 12.74 -7.87 9.28
C ILE A 13 12.74 -8.80 8.04
N LEU A 14 13.89 -9.09 7.43
CA LEU A 14 14.04 -10.08 6.36
C LEU A 14 14.35 -11.49 6.90
N ALA A 15 15.08 -11.60 8.02
CA ALA A 15 15.42 -12.86 8.67
C ALA A 15 14.21 -13.52 9.36
N GLU A 16 13.27 -12.71 9.86
CA GLU A 16 11.97 -13.15 10.37
C GLU A 16 11.00 -13.58 9.26
N ARG A 17 11.35 -13.41 7.97
CA ARG A 17 10.57 -13.92 6.82
C ARG A 17 10.71 -15.43 6.61
N SER A 18 11.01 -16.18 7.66
CA SER A 18 10.97 -17.65 7.66
C SER A 18 9.64 -18.24 7.16
N GLY A 19 8.57 -17.43 7.09
CA GLY A 19 7.28 -17.79 6.50
C GLY A 19 7.13 -17.53 4.99
N ALA A 20 8.05 -16.79 4.34
CA ALA A 20 7.93 -16.50 2.91
C ALA A 20 8.51 -17.63 2.05
N LEU A 21 7.68 -18.27 1.24
CA LEU A 21 8.08 -19.47 0.49
C LEU A 21 8.93 -19.18 -0.75
N ARG A 22 8.75 -18.02 -1.39
CA ARG A 22 9.35 -17.68 -2.69
C ARG A 22 10.10 -16.36 -2.69
N PHE A 23 10.51 -15.89 -1.53
CA PHE A 23 11.27 -14.64 -1.44
C PHE A 23 12.67 -14.83 -2.04
N PRO A 24 13.08 -14.03 -3.04
CA PRO A 24 14.38 -14.19 -3.68
C PRO A 24 15.50 -13.76 -2.74
N ALA A 25 16.69 -14.34 -2.93
CA ALA A 25 17.89 -13.85 -2.28
C ALA A 25 18.20 -12.43 -2.79
N ILE A 26 18.46 -11.50 -1.88
CA ILE A 26 18.91 -10.16 -2.23
C ILE A 26 20.43 -10.21 -2.45
N PRO A 27 20.94 -9.86 -3.64
CA PRO A 27 22.37 -9.89 -3.90
C PRO A 27 23.10 -8.86 -3.03
N ALA A 28 24.34 -9.17 -2.65
CA ALA A 28 25.23 -8.17 -2.09
C ALA A 28 25.49 -7.07 -3.14
N ARG A 29 25.80 -5.86 -2.70
CA ARG A 29 25.96 -4.72 -3.60
C ARG A 29 27.07 -4.96 -4.63
N GLU A 30 28.15 -5.61 -4.22
CA GLU A 30 29.31 -5.98 -5.03
C GLU A 30 29.02 -7.07 -6.08
N ASP A 31 27.94 -7.85 -5.90
CA ASP A 31 27.50 -8.87 -6.86
C ASP A 31 26.55 -8.31 -7.93
N VAL A 32 26.15 -7.04 -7.80
CA VAL A 32 25.29 -6.33 -8.75
C VAL A 32 26.15 -5.65 -9.81
N ALA A 33 25.75 -5.77 -11.08
CA ALA A 33 26.40 -5.13 -12.21
C ALA A 33 26.59 -3.62 -11.96
N GLU A 34 27.74 -3.06 -12.36
CA GLU A 34 28.13 -1.69 -12.02
C GLU A 34 27.06 -0.66 -12.40
N GLU A 35 26.45 -0.82 -13.58
CA GLU A 35 25.38 0.03 -14.09
C GLU A 35 24.06 -0.05 -13.30
N GLU A 36 23.88 -1.07 -12.45
CA GLU A 36 22.68 -1.27 -11.63
C GLU A 36 22.90 -0.86 -10.16
N GLN A 37 24.15 -0.63 -9.74
CA GLN A 37 24.48 -0.35 -8.34
C GLN A 37 23.77 0.90 -7.80
N SER A 38 23.62 1.96 -8.61
CA SER A 38 22.88 3.16 -8.19
C SER A 38 21.41 2.85 -7.89
N ALA A 39 20.76 2.00 -8.69
CA ALA A 39 19.38 1.59 -8.47
C ALA A 39 19.26 0.71 -7.21
N TRP A 40 20.27 -0.13 -6.95
CA TRP A 40 20.34 -0.93 -5.73
C TRP A 40 20.48 -0.04 -4.49
N ASP A 41 21.35 0.98 -4.55
CA ASP A 41 21.58 1.94 -3.46
C ASP A 41 20.33 2.78 -3.18
N ASP A 42 19.63 3.26 -4.21
CA ASP A 42 18.36 3.98 -4.07
C ASP A 42 17.29 3.11 -3.41
N PHE A 43 17.21 1.84 -3.81
CA PHE A 43 16.26 0.91 -3.24
C PHE A 43 16.60 0.56 -1.79
N LYS A 44 17.88 0.41 -1.46
CA LYS A 44 18.37 0.28 -0.08
C LYS A 44 17.95 1.47 0.77
N ALA A 45 18.19 2.69 0.29
CA ALA A 45 17.85 3.90 1.02
C ALA A 45 16.34 4.00 1.27
N ARG A 46 15.51 3.60 0.30
CA ARG A 46 14.06 3.49 0.48
C ARG A 46 13.69 2.45 1.53
N PHE A 47 14.27 1.25 1.45
CA PHE A 47 14.04 0.19 2.44
C PHE A 47 14.38 0.67 3.85
N GLU A 48 15.56 1.28 4.03
CA GLU A 48 16.00 1.82 5.32
C GLU A 48 15.05 2.89 5.85
N LYS A 49 14.51 3.74 4.97
CA LYS A 49 13.51 4.73 5.37
C LYS A 49 12.23 4.07 5.90
N VAL A 50 11.72 3.03 5.23
CA VAL A 50 10.54 2.29 5.69
C VAL A 50 10.85 1.57 7.01
N ARG A 51 12.02 0.92 7.10
CA ARG A 51 12.47 0.23 8.31
C ARG A 51 12.55 1.14 9.54
N MET A 52 12.98 2.39 9.34
CA MET A 52 13.12 3.39 10.39
C MET A 52 11.87 4.23 10.61
N ASP A 53 10.74 3.89 9.98
CA ASP A 53 9.51 4.66 10.16
C ASP A 53 8.93 4.44 11.57
N LYS A 54 8.91 5.52 12.35
CA LYS A 54 8.43 5.53 13.75
C LYS A 54 6.93 5.27 13.89
N TYR A 55 6.14 5.39 12.81
CA TYR A 55 4.70 5.17 12.84
C TYR A 55 4.32 3.68 12.74
N GLN A 56 5.33 2.79 12.66
CA GLN A 56 5.14 1.39 12.23
C GLN A 56 5.77 0.36 13.16
N LEU A 57 6.16 0.76 14.37
CA LEU A 57 7.06 -0.03 15.23
C LEU A 57 6.54 -1.42 15.61
N GLU A 58 5.25 -1.56 15.91
CA GLU A 58 4.70 -2.83 16.43
C GLU A 58 4.45 -3.87 15.31
N TYR A 59 3.92 -3.41 14.18
CA TYR A 59 3.59 -4.27 13.04
C TYR A 59 4.63 -4.23 11.92
N ARG A 60 5.81 -3.64 12.16
CA ARG A 60 6.90 -3.52 11.15
C ARG A 60 7.27 -4.85 10.47
N HIS A 61 7.19 -5.95 11.21
CA HIS A 61 7.48 -7.30 10.70
C HIS A 61 6.40 -7.83 9.73
N ARG A 62 5.21 -7.22 9.74
CA ARG A 62 4.07 -7.50 8.84
C ARG A 62 3.94 -6.52 7.70
N ILE A 63 4.76 -5.47 7.69
CA ILE A 63 4.83 -4.57 6.55
C ILE A 63 5.48 -5.38 5.46
N ALA A 64 4.62 -6.01 4.65
CA ALA A 64 5.02 -6.64 3.42
C ALA A 64 5.76 -5.53 2.71
N GLY A 65 7.04 -5.79 2.60
CA GLY A 65 7.96 -4.76 2.28
C GLY A 65 7.81 -4.64 0.79
N GLY A 66 6.94 -3.72 0.37
CA GLY A 66 6.28 -3.75 -0.92
C GLY A 66 7.27 -4.12 -2.00
N PHE A 67 7.02 -5.27 -2.63
CA PHE A 67 7.80 -5.76 -3.75
C PHE A 67 9.32 -5.83 -3.47
N PHE A 68 9.79 -5.93 -2.22
CA PHE A 68 11.22 -5.96 -1.90
C PHE A 68 11.92 -7.19 -2.47
N GLY A 69 11.17 -8.24 -2.83
CA GLY A 69 11.73 -9.32 -3.64
C GLY A 69 12.31 -8.80 -4.97
N LEU A 70 11.78 -7.71 -5.54
CA LEU A 70 12.38 -7.05 -6.71
C LEU A 70 13.74 -6.44 -6.46
N TRP A 71 14.23 -6.36 -5.22
CA TRP A 71 15.60 -5.91 -4.97
C TRP A 71 16.63 -6.87 -5.59
N CYS A 72 16.26 -8.13 -5.87
CA CYS A 72 17.08 -9.01 -6.69
C CYS A 72 17.18 -8.56 -8.17
N SER A 73 16.41 -7.56 -8.59
CA SER A 73 16.44 -6.89 -9.90
C SER A 73 16.33 -5.36 -9.72
N PRO A 74 17.44 -4.68 -9.35
CA PRO A 74 17.41 -3.28 -8.91
C PRO A 74 16.77 -2.30 -9.90
N ARG A 75 16.98 -2.51 -11.20
CA ARG A 75 16.36 -1.68 -12.25
C ARG A 75 14.84 -1.80 -12.27
N LEU A 76 14.31 -3.01 -12.13
CA LEU A 76 12.86 -3.23 -12.05
C LEU A 76 12.28 -2.63 -10.77
N ALA A 77 12.97 -2.81 -9.63
CA ALA A 77 12.55 -2.22 -8.36
C ALA A 77 12.49 -0.68 -8.42
N ALA A 78 13.51 -0.06 -9.04
CA ALA A 78 13.58 1.39 -9.25
C ALA A 78 12.49 1.87 -10.22
N GLN A 79 12.26 1.17 -11.32
CA GLN A 79 11.21 1.51 -12.28
C GLN A 79 9.81 1.39 -11.66
N MET A 80 9.53 0.32 -10.92
CA MET A 80 8.26 0.14 -10.22
C MET A 80 8.05 1.25 -9.19
N THR A 81 9.09 1.58 -8.41
CA THR A 81 9.07 2.72 -7.50
C THR A 81 8.75 4.05 -8.19
N ALA A 82 9.39 4.31 -9.33
CA ALA A 82 9.19 5.54 -10.08
C ALA A 82 7.80 5.62 -10.74
N ALA A 83 7.24 4.48 -11.16
CA ALA A 83 5.99 4.41 -11.89
C ALA A 83 4.79 4.95 -11.09
N GLY A 84 4.72 4.71 -9.77
CA GLY A 84 3.62 5.22 -8.94
C GLY A 84 3.70 6.72 -8.63
N LYS A 85 4.89 7.31 -8.68
CA LYS A 85 5.14 8.68 -8.20
C LYS A 85 4.33 9.76 -8.93
N PRO A 86 4.18 9.75 -10.28
CA PRO A 86 3.38 10.75 -10.98
C PRO A 86 1.93 10.81 -10.50
N ALA A 87 1.29 9.66 -10.24
CA ALA A 87 -0.08 9.60 -9.74
C ALA A 87 -0.16 10.09 -8.29
N MET A 88 0.73 9.62 -7.41
CA MET A 88 0.79 10.08 -6.01
C MET A 88 0.94 11.61 -5.89
N LEU A 89 1.73 12.23 -6.77
CA LEU A 89 1.91 13.69 -6.78
C LEU A 89 0.63 14.46 -7.13
N GLN A 90 -0.42 13.82 -7.62
CA GLN A 90 -1.72 14.44 -7.90
C GLN A 90 -2.71 14.30 -6.76
N GLN A 91 -2.42 13.45 -5.77
CA GLN A 91 -3.30 13.18 -4.64
C GLN A 91 -3.69 14.47 -3.90
N GLY A 92 -4.99 14.70 -3.77
CA GLY A 92 -5.58 15.84 -3.09
C GLY A 92 -5.60 17.14 -3.89
N LYS A 93 -5.07 17.18 -5.12
CA LYS A 93 -5.18 18.37 -5.96
C LYS A 93 -6.61 18.54 -6.52
N PRO A 94 -7.05 19.76 -6.85
CA PRO A 94 -8.33 19.98 -7.52
C PRO A 94 -8.45 19.12 -8.79
N GLY A 95 -9.57 18.41 -8.94
CA GLY A 95 -9.80 17.52 -10.09
C GLY A 95 -9.17 16.13 -9.98
N SER A 96 -8.58 15.77 -8.83
CA SER A 96 -7.85 14.51 -8.63
C SER A 96 -8.44 13.68 -7.49
N PHE A 97 -7.93 12.46 -7.33
CA PHE A 97 -8.30 11.56 -6.23
C PHE A 97 -7.75 12.04 -4.88
N THR A 98 -8.44 11.67 -3.81
CA THR A 98 -8.09 12.00 -2.42
C THR A 98 -7.15 10.96 -1.81
N ALA A 99 -6.62 11.25 -0.62
CA ALA A 99 -5.90 10.25 0.16
C ALA A 99 -6.78 9.05 0.52
N ALA A 100 -8.07 9.25 0.83
CA ALA A 100 -8.97 8.15 1.12
C ALA A 100 -9.20 7.26 -0.12
N ASP A 101 -9.35 7.86 -1.31
CA ASP A 101 -9.50 7.08 -2.54
C ASP A 101 -8.26 6.22 -2.84
N HIS A 102 -7.05 6.72 -2.51
CA HIS A 102 -5.81 5.92 -2.55
C HIS A 102 -5.89 4.74 -1.60
N GLU A 103 -6.14 4.98 -0.31
CA GLU A 103 -6.12 3.91 0.69
C GLU A 103 -7.23 2.87 0.43
N PHE A 104 -8.35 3.26 -0.17
CA PHE A 104 -9.35 2.29 -0.65
C PHE A 104 -8.77 1.32 -1.68
N ILE A 105 -7.84 1.72 -2.55
CA ILE A 105 -7.18 0.80 -3.48
C ILE A 105 -6.45 -0.29 -2.70
N ASP A 106 -5.60 0.08 -1.74
CA ASP A 106 -4.80 -0.87 -0.96
C ASP A 106 -5.69 -1.82 -0.14
N LEU A 107 -6.76 -1.29 0.47
CA LEU A 107 -7.73 -2.10 1.21
C LEU A 107 -8.48 -3.08 0.29
N VAL A 108 -9.13 -2.58 -0.77
CA VAL A 108 -9.95 -3.39 -1.68
C VAL A 108 -9.12 -4.49 -2.33
N LEU A 109 -7.96 -4.13 -2.89
CA LEU A 109 -7.12 -5.11 -3.58
C LEU A 109 -6.58 -6.18 -2.62
N SER A 110 -6.22 -5.81 -1.38
CA SER A 110 -5.73 -6.78 -0.40
C SER A 110 -6.81 -7.74 0.08
N PHE A 111 -8.00 -7.22 0.44
CA PHE A 111 -9.10 -8.06 0.91
C PHE A 111 -9.62 -8.98 -0.20
N ASP A 112 -9.87 -8.45 -1.39
CA ASP A 112 -10.41 -9.23 -2.49
C ASP A 112 -9.40 -10.27 -3.02
N ALA A 113 -8.10 -9.98 -2.94
CA ALA A 113 -7.06 -10.94 -3.32
C ALA A 113 -6.82 -12.04 -2.27
N GLY A 114 -7.44 -11.92 -1.08
CA GLY A 114 -7.19 -12.82 0.05
C GLY A 114 -5.74 -12.76 0.55
N HIS A 115 -5.05 -11.64 0.32
CA HIS A 115 -3.65 -11.46 0.69
C HIS A 115 -3.42 -10.08 1.32
N TRP A 116 -3.07 -10.06 2.60
CA TRP A 116 -3.15 -8.90 3.48
C TRP A 116 -1.81 -8.22 3.75
N GLY A 117 -0.81 -8.50 2.91
CA GLY A 117 0.55 -7.96 3.05
C GLY A 117 0.63 -6.44 3.12
N LEU A 118 -0.27 -5.71 2.45
CA LEU A 118 -0.27 -4.25 2.47
C LEU A 118 -0.94 -3.68 3.73
N LEU A 119 -1.81 -4.44 4.41
CA LEU A 119 -2.74 -3.87 5.38
C LEU A 119 -2.05 -3.34 6.65
N ALA A 120 -0.95 -3.94 7.10
CA ALA A 120 -0.19 -3.42 8.24
C ALA A 120 0.32 -1.98 8.02
N ASN A 121 0.70 -1.67 6.78
CA ASN A 121 1.14 -0.33 6.38
C ASN A 121 -0.06 0.59 6.13
N HIS A 122 -1.06 0.11 5.39
CA HIS A 122 -2.10 0.95 4.80
C HIS A 122 -3.31 1.20 5.70
N VAL A 123 -3.63 0.32 6.65
CA VAL A 123 -4.75 0.57 7.58
C VAL A 123 -4.55 1.85 8.41
N PRO A 124 -3.37 2.12 9.02
CA PRO A 124 -3.13 3.40 9.69
C PRO A 124 -3.29 4.62 8.78
N PHE A 125 -2.84 4.55 7.52
CA PHE A 125 -3.05 5.64 6.56
C PHE A 125 -4.52 5.80 6.17
N ALA A 126 -5.26 4.69 6.02
CA ALA A 126 -6.70 4.70 5.77
C ALA A 126 -7.43 5.47 6.87
N ILE A 127 -7.18 5.14 8.15
CA ILE A 127 -7.78 5.84 9.29
C ILE A 127 -7.38 7.32 9.31
N ALA A 128 -6.09 7.62 9.09
CA ALA A 128 -5.59 8.99 9.05
C ALA A 128 -6.21 9.80 7.89
N SER A 129 -6.55 9.14 6.78
CA SER A 129 -7.21 9.73 5.61
C SER A 129 -8.73 9.90 5.75
N GLY A 130 -9.31 9.48 6.88
CA GLY A 130 -10.72 9.64 7.20
C GLY A 130 -11.60 8.40 6.96
N ILE A 131 -11.02 7.25 6.60
CA ILE A 131 -11.78 5.99 6.50
C ILE A 131 -11.99 5.44 7.92
N PRO A 132 -13.22 5.26 8.42
CA PRO A 132 -13.44 4.77 9.77
C PRO A 132 -13.11 3.27 9.88
N THR A 133 -12.72 2.81 11.07
CA THR A 133 -12.42 1.38 11.33
C THR A 133 -13.62 0.47 11.02
N SER A 134 -14.85 0.97 11.22
CA SER A 134 -16.08 0.27 10.85
C SER A 134 -16.19 0.00 9.35
N THR A 135 -15.75 0.93 8.49
CA THR A 135 -15.68 0.73 7.04
C THR A 135 -14.64 -0.33 6.67
N VAL A 136 -13.46 -0.31 7.32
CA VAL A 136 -12.42 -1.34 7.10
C VAL A 136 -12.94 -2.73 7.45
N ARG A 137 -13.62 -2.87 8.60
CA ARG A 137 -14.25 -4.13 9.02
C ARG A 137 -15.37 -4.55 8.07
N ALA A 138 -16.24 -3.64 7.67
CA ALA A 138 -17.33 -3.94 6.73
C ALA A 138 -16.80 -4.41 5.37
N LEU A 139 -15.73 -3.79 4.84
CA LEU A 139 -15.08 -4.24 3.62
C LEU A 139 -14.45 -5.63 3.77
N ARG A 140 -13.69 -5.86 4.85
CA ARG A 140 -13.10 -7.18 5.18
C ARG A 140 -14.16 -8.29 5.22
N ASP A 141 -15.30 -8.00 5.84
CA ASP A 141 -16.38 -8.97 6.10
C ASP A 141 -17.38 -9.10 4.93
N GLY A 142 -17.19 -8.34 3.83
CA GLY A 142 -18.13 -8.30 2.71
C GLY A 142 -19.49 -7.65 3.02
N ARG A 143 -19.59 -6.84 4.07
CA ARG A 143 -20.81 -6.14 4.53
C ARG A 143 -20.98 -4.79 3.86
N GLU A 144 -20.76 -4.71 2.54
CA GLU A 144 -20.70 -3.44 1.80
C GLU A 144 -22.01 -2.68 1.73
N SER A 145 -23.14 -3.35 1.99
CA SER A 145 -24.44 -2.70 2.15
C SER A 145 -24.47 -1.69 3.31
N GLU A 146 -23.57 -1.82 4.29
CA GLU A 146 -23.44 -0.89 5.41
C GLU A 146 -22.59 0.35 5.09
N LEU A 147 -21.86 0.34 3.98
CA LEU A 147 -21.00 1.44 3.58
C LEU A 147 -21.81 2.64 3.06
N SER A 148 -21.16 3.81 3.00
CA SER A 148 -21.78 4.96 2.35
C SER A 148 -21.92 4.73 0.83
N ALA A 149 -22.84 5.44 0.17
CA ALA A 149 -22.95 5.38 -1.29
C ALA A 149 -21.66 5.84 -2.00
N ALA A 150 -20.99 6.83 -1.41
CA ALA A 150 -19.71 7.36 -1.88
C ALA A 150 -18.60 6.30 -1.84
N ASP A 151 -18.47 5.56 -0.74
CA ASP A 151 -17.45 4.52 -0.61
C ASP A 151 -17.74 3.35 -1.56
N ARG A 152 -19.01 2.91 -1.66
CA ARG A 152 -19.40 1.86 -2.60
C ARG A 152 -19.09 2.23 -4.05
N GLN A 153 -19.27 3.49 -4.43
CA GLN A 153 -18.95 3.96 -5.78
C GLN A 153 -17.45 3.79 -6.07
N VAL A 154 -16.57 4.22 -5.15
CA VAL A 154 -15.12 4.10 -5.33
C VAL A 154 -14.67 2.64 -5.34
N ILE A 155 -15.21 1.81 -4.44
CA ILE A 155 -14.91 0.38 -4.34
C ILE A 155 -15.33 -0.34 -5.63
N ALA A 156 -16.53 -0.06 -6.15
CA ALA A 156 -17.02 -0.62 -7.40
C ALA A 156 -16.12 -0.23 -8.58
N PHE A 157 -15.69 1.03 -8.65
CA PHE A 157 -14.76 1.48 -9.69
C PHE A 157 -13.39 0.79 -9.59
N ILE A 158 -12.80 0.67 -8.40
CA ILE A 158 -11.52 -0.02 -8.18
C ILE A 158 -11.60 -1.48 -8.67
N ARG A 159 -12.68 -2.18 -8.32
CA ARG A 159 -12.93 -3.55 -8.81
C ARG A 159 -13.14 -3.59 -10.32
N GLY A 160 -13.88 -2.64 -10.87
CA GLY A 160 -14.06 -2.49 -12.31
C GLY A 160 -12.73 -2.32 -13.05
N VAL A 161 -11.81 -1.50 -12.52
CA VAL A 161 -10.47 -1.32 -13.10
C VAL A 161 -9.66 -2.61 -13.00
N ARG A 162 -9.66 -3.27 -11.84
CA ARG A 162 -8.97 -4.55 -11.62
C ARG A 162 -9.44 -5.62 -12.61
N ASP A 163 -10.75 -5.71 -12.82
CA ASP A 163 -11.37 -6.79 -13.60
C ASP A 163 -11.53 -6.45 -15.08
N GLY A 164 -11.23 -5.20 -15.49
CA GLY A 164 -11.43 -4.73 -16.86
C GLY A 164 -12.90 -4.57 -17.23
N THR A 165 -13.76 -4.27 -16.26
CA THR A 165 -15.22 -4.18 -16.40
C THR A 165 -15.77 -2.78 -16.10
N VAL A 166 -14.94 -1.74 -16.16
CA VAL A 166 -15.42 -0.35 -16.06
C VAL A 166 -16.37 -0.09 -17.23
N ASP A 167 -17.60 0.30 -16.92
CA ASP A 167 -18.59 0.74 -17.89
C ASP A 167 -18.76 2.28 -17.90
N ASP A 168 -19.59 2.77 -18.82
CA ASP A 168 -19.84 4.21 -18.98
C ASP A 168 -20.45 4.85 -17.72
N ALA A 169 -21.26 4.11 -16.96
CA ALA A 169 -21.90 4.62 -15.75
C ALA A 169 -20.90 4.76 -14.60
N MET A 170 -20.02 3.76 -14.41
CA MET A 170 -18.92 3.82 -13.45
C MET A 170 -17.97 4.96 -13.80
N TRP A 171 -17.60 5.09 -15.09
CA TRP A 171 -16.74 6.17 -15.56
C TRP A 171 -17.35 7.54 -15.29
N ALA A 172 -18.58 7.79 -15.77
CA ALA A 172 -19.26 9.06 -15.60
C ALA A 172 -19.43 9.44 -14.12
N GLY A 173 -19.79 8.47 -13.26
CA GLY A 173 -19.93 8.70 -11.82
C GLY A 173 -18.61 9.11 -11.16
N MET A 174 -17.49 8.52 -11.58
CA MET A 174 -16.17 8.91 -11.07
C MET A 174 -15.69 10.25 -11.61
N VAL A 175 -16.01 10.59 -12.86
CA VAL A 175 -15.73 11.92 -13.42
C VAL A 175 -16.48 12.99 -12.65
N GLU A 176 -17.76 12.76 -12.35
CA GLU A 176 -18.56 13.65 -11.51
C GLU A 176 -17.97 13.81 -10.11
N ARG A 177 -17.62 12.69 -9.46
CA ARG A 177 -17.01 12.68 -8.12
C ARG A 177 -15.71 13.46 -8.06
N MET A 178 -14.80 13.24 -9.01
CA MET A 178 -13.47 13.88 -9.00
C MET A 178 -13.49 15.28 -9.59
N GLY A 179 -14.47 15.60 -10.44
CA GLY A 179 -14.53 16.83 -11.21
C GLY A 179 -13.60 16.86 -12.42
N SER A 180 -12.96 15.74 -12.80
CA SER A 180 -12.18 15.65 -14.04
C SER A 180 -11.95 14.22 -14.52
N GLU A 181 -11.90 14.02 -15.85
CA GLU A 181 -11.48 12.74 -16.46
C GLU A 181 -10.03 12.39 -16.14
N ARG A 182 -9.17 13.41 -16.05
CA ARG A 182 -7.75 13.23 -15.74
C ARG A 182 -7.57 12.54 -14.38
N GLY A 183 -8.29 12.99 -13.36
CA GLY A 183 -8.24 12.37 -12.02
C GLY A 183 -8.65 10.90 -12.06
N VAL A 184 -9.68 10.58 -12.86
CA VAL A 184 -10.16 9.20 -13.02
C VAL A 184 -9.11 8.33 -13.68
N VAL A 185 -8.44 8.83 -14.74
CA VAL A 185 -7.31 8.14 -15.39
C VAL A 185 -6.16 7.91 -14.41
N GLU A 186 -5.81 8.93 -13.61
CA GLU A 186 -4.71 8.84 -12.64
C GLU A 186 -5.03 7.83 -11.52
N LEU A 187 -6.26 7.78 -11.02
CA LEU A 187 -6.70 6.75 -10.06
C LEU A 187 -6.72 5.34 -10.68
N ALA A 188 -7.22 5.20 -11.92
CA ALA A 188 -7.23 3.91 -12.61
C ALA A 188 -5.80 3.39 -12.86
N TYR A 189 -4.90 4.25 -13.32
CA TYR A 189 -3.48 3.93 -13.44
C TYR A 189 -2.89 3.47 -12.10
N PHE A 190 -3.18 4.22 -11.04
CA PHE A 190 -2.65 3.90 -9.72
C PHE A 190 -3.24 2.59 -9.14
N THR A 191 -4.50 2.29 -9.45
CA THR A 191 -5.14 1.00 -9.15
C THR A 191 -4.41 -0.16 -9.84
N MET A 192 -4.11 -0.04 -11.13
CA MET A 192 -3.35 -1.06 -11.86
C MET A 192 -1.91 -1.22 -11.31
N HIS A 193 -1.28 -0.09 -10.93
CA HIS A 193 0.03 -0.10 -10.32
C HIS A 193 0.03 -0.87 -8.99
N LEU A 194 -0.91 -0.58 -8.09
CA LEU A 194 -1.03 -1.28 -6.81
C LEU A 194 -1.50 -2.72 -6.97
N LEU A 195 -2.30 -3.04 -7.98
CA LEU A 195 -2.61 -4.43 -8.33
C LEU A 195 -1.34 -5.21 -8.66
N MET A 196 -0.42 -4.62 -9.43
CA MET A 196 0.89 -5.23 -9.68
C MET A 196 1.67 -5.44 -8.38
N HIS A 197 1.61 -4.51 -7.41
CA HIS A 197 2.22 -4.71 -6.09
C HIS A 197 1.64 -5.92 -5.37
N VAL A 198 0.31 -6.03 -5.30
CA VAL A 198 -0.37 -7.18 -4.68
C VAL A 198 0.05 -8.49 -5.34
N ARG A 199 0.13 -8.52 -6.69
CA ARG A 199 0.58 -9.73 -7.42
C ARG A 199 2.03 -10.09 -7.14
N MET A 200 2.94 -9.11 -7.00
CA MET A 200 4.33 -9.38 -6.63
C MET A 200 4.44 -9.90 -5.20
N ILE A 201 3.68 -9.35 -4.26
CA ILE A 201 3.62 -9.81 -2.87
C ILE A 201 3.12 -11.27 -2.81
N GLN A 202 2.05 -11.60 -3.55
CA GLN A 202 1.56 -12.98 -3.69
C GLN A 202 2.59 -13.92 -4.34
N LEU A 203 3.30 -13.43 -5.37
CA LEU A 203 4.36 -14.19 -6.03
C LEU A 203 5.46 -14.56 -5.04
N PHE A 204 5.92 -13.61 -4.23
CA PHE A 204 6.98 -13.85 -3.24
C PHE A 204 6.48 -14.54 -1.98
N ASP A 205 5.16 -14.63 -1.81
CA ASP A 205 4.51 -15.17 -0.62
C ASP A 205 4.96 -14.42 0.64
N GLU A 206 4.98 -13.07 0.56
CA GLU A 206 5.48 -12.26 1.67
C GLU A 206 4.58 -12.39 2.91
N VAL A 207 5.22 -12.30 4.08
CA VAL A 207 4.53 -12.31 5.37
C VAL A 207 3.46 -11.22 5.40
N GLN A 208 2.25 -11.62 5.78
CA GLN A 208 1.07 -10.75 5.89
C GLN A 208 0.63 -10.60 7.35
N ILE A 209 -0.07 -9.50 7.64
CA ILE A 209 -0.77 -9.34 8.92
C ILE A 209 -1.83 -10.43 9.05
N ARG A 210 -1.90 -11.04 10.24
CA ARG A 210 -2.89 -12.09 10.54
C ARG A 210 -4.25 -11.45 10.92
N PRO A 211 -5.35 -12.22 10.87
CA PRO A 211 -6.65 -11.70 11.28
C PRO A 211 -6.77 -11.18 12.71
N ASP A 212 -6.16 -11.86 13.67
CA ASP A 212 -6.08 -11.43 15.06
C ASP A 212 -5.26 -10.13 15.20
N GLU A 213 -4.14 -10.03 14.49
CA GLU A 213 -3.28 -8.85 14.48
C GLU A 213 -3.97 -7.64 13.82
N LEU A 214 -4.71 -7.86 12.74
CA LEU A 214 -5.49 -6.79 12.09
C LEU A 214 -6.57 -6.26 13.03
N GLU A 215 -7.26 -7.13 13.77
CA GLU A 215 -8.28 -6.70 14.72
C GLU A 215 -7.66 -5.95 15.91
N ASP A 216 -6.51 -6.40 16.43
CA ASP A 216 -5.78 -5.66 17.46
C ASP A 216 -5.34 -4.27 16.97
N LEU A 217 -4.78 -4.18 15.76
CA LEU A 217 -4.41 -2.91 15.12
C LEU A 217 -5.61 -1.96 15.01
N LEU A 218 -6.75 -2.45 14.51
CA LEU A 218 -7.97 -1.65 14.39
C LEU A 218 -8.47 -1.18 15.76
N GLY A 219 -8.43 -2.05 16.77
CA GLY A 219 -8.80 -1.69 18.14
C GLY A 219 -7.90 -0.60 18.74
N LYS A 220 -6.58 -0.66 18.51
CA LYS A 220 -5.63 0.36 18.98
C LYS A 220 -5.83 1.69 18.27
N LEU A 221 -6.04 1.67 16.95
CA LEU A 221 -6.35 2.88 16.17
C LEU A 221 -7.63 3.56 16.66
N GLU A 222 -8.68 2.78 16.97
CA GLU A 222 -9.95 3.29 17.50
C GLU A 222 -9.81 3.92 18.89
N ARG A 223 -8.88 3.43 19.72
CA ARG A 223 -8.57 3.98 21.05
C ARG A 223 -7.52 5.09 21.05
N GLY A 224 -6.93 5.43 19.91
CA GLY A 224 -5.82 6.40 19.82
C GLY A 224 -4.50 5.89 20.41
N GLU A 225 -4.35 4.58 20.58
CA GLU A 225 -3.14 3.92 21.13
C GLU A 225 -2.09 3.63 20.05
N TYR A 226 -2.45 3.74 18.77
CA TYR A 226 -1.57 3.57 17.64
C TYR A 226 -1.32 4.91 16.93
N PRO A 227 -0.06 5.31 16.70
CA PRO A 227 0.23 6.61 16.11
C PRO A 227 -0.20 6.65 14.64
N LEU A 228 -1.00 7.67 14.28
CA LEU A 228 -1.41 7.87 12.89
C LEU A 228 -0.25 8.48 12.07
N PRO A 229 0.00 7.97 10.86
CA PRO A 229 1.01 8.53 9.99
C PRO A 229 0.54 9.87 9.40
N PRO A 230 1.47 10.75 8.97
CA PRO A 230 1.10 11.96 8.25
C PRO A 230 0.52 11.61 6.88
N VAL A 231 -0.68 12.10 6.59
CA VAL A 231 -1.29 11.93 5.27
C VAL A 231 -0.70 12.92 4.28
N THR A 232 -0.13 12.42 3.19
CA THR A 232 0.33 13.29 2.11
C THR A 232 -0.88 13.90 1.41
N HIS A 233 -0.90 15.22 1.32
CA HIS A 233 -2.01 15.96 0.71
C HIS A 233 -1.47 17.20 -0.02
N HIS A 234 -1.69 17.24 -1.33
CA HIS A 234 -1.18 18.32 -2.20
C HIS A 234 -2.21 19.40 -2.54
N GLY A 235 -3.45 19.29 -2.05
CA GLY A 235 -4.47 20.33 -2.16
C GLY A 235 -4.34 21.46 -1.14
N SER A 236 -5.33 22.35 -1.13
CA SER A 236 -5.41 23.42 -0.13
C SER A 236 -5.63 22.85 1.28
N PRO A 237 -5.24 23.57 2.35
CA PRO A 237 -5.44 23.09 3.72
C PRO A 237 -6.88 22.68 4.05
N GLU A 238 -7.85 23.38 3.46
CA GLU A 238 -9.30 23.15 3.62
C GLU A 238 -9.75 21.77 3.13
N THR A 239 -9.02 21.16 2.18
CA THR A 239 -9.36 19.85 1.61
C THR A 239 -8.61 18.71 2.28
N ARG A 240 -7.83 19.00 3.33
CA ARG A 240 -7.12 17.96 4.06
C ARG A 240 -8.12 17.02 4.72
N PRO A 241 -7.87 15.69 4.64
CA PRO A 241 -8.69 14.74 5.37
C PRO A 241 -8.63 15.03 6.87
N VAL A 242 -9.78 14.95 7.51
CA VAL A 242 -9.90 14.91 8.96
C VAL A 242 -9.80 13.44 9.35
N ALA A 243 -8.86 13.10 10.24
CA ALA A 243 -8.76 11.74 10.75
C ALA A 243 -10.11 11.31 11.36
N ALA A 244 -10.50 10.05 11.15
CA ALA A 244 -11.79 9.56 11.64
C ALA A 244 -11.91 9.68 13.17
N HIS A 245 -10.78 9.61 13.89
CA HIS A 245 -10.67 9.77 15.34
C HIS A 245 -9.37 10.52 15.71
N PRO A 246 -9.38 11.37 16.76
CA PRO A 246 -8.21 12.12 17.24
C PRO A 246 -7.20 11.28 18.04
#